data_AF-A0A922T4Z7-F1
#
_entry.id   AF-A0A922T4Z7-F1
#
_cell.length_a   1.000
_cell.length_b   1.000
_cell.length_c   1.000
_cell.angle_alpha   90.00
_cell.angle_beta   90.00
_cell.angle_gamma   90.00
#
_symmetry.space_group_name_H-M   'P 1'
#
loop_
_entity.id
_entity.type
_entity.pdbx_description
1 polymer ?
#
loop_
_entity_poly.entity_id
_entity_poly.type
_entity_poly.pdbx_seq_one_letter_code
_entity_poly.pdbx_strand_id
1 'polypeptide(L)'
;MLILLGMAFAGFATFAVNRLGAIEHDLTFIATNAMPSVLTVKDIEVQVTSIRNGYRSHILRGDAEGKANAAKGIDAAWTAVVEDANKFRSLDPTAQEDGLLKSVEDQMKSYISLGARVLALSELDDIQGANEILRTEMVKPADAAKAALSQLVEISMKGAAGAHDNAKTAYQRTLTVTYLAIGLLAVIISAAVWFTISSIANPIHTITDSMNKLARGDADTAIPYAGRTDEIGEMAAAVEVFRTNAVENRRLEQETAHQRSQTEEQRRRTAEQERVRAEAMAKATAGLAGGLKQLSSGNLTFQLSEAFADEFESLRADFNQA
;
A
#
# COMPACT_ATOMS: atom_id res chain seq x y z
N MET A 1 1.42 3.37 14.67
CA MET A 1 1.30 2.99 13.25
C MET A 1 0.53 1.67 13.05
N LEU A 2 0.93 0.56 13.69
CA LEU A 2 0.27 -0.75 13.54
C LEU A 2 -1.23 -0.76 13.89
N ILE A 3 -1.62 -0.06 14.95
CA ILE A 3 -3.04 0.07 15.35
C ILE A 3 -3.90 0.77 14.28
N LEU A 4 -3.37 1.84 13.67
CA LEU A 4 -4.05 2.56 12.58
C LEU A 4 -4.18 1.70 11.32
N LEU A 5 -3.14 0.93 11.00
CA LEU A 5 -3.14 -0.05 9.91
C LEU A 5 -4.20 -1.14 10.13
N GLY A 6 -4.29 -1.67 11.36
CA GLY A 6 -5.31 -2.65 11.74
C GLY A 6 -6.73 -2.11 11.64
N MET A 7 -6.97 -0.87 12.10
CA MET A 7 -8.28 -0.21 11.96
C MET A 7 -8.66 0.04 10.50
N ALA A 8 -7.72 0.50 9.66
CA ALA A 8 -7.96 0.70 8.24
C ALA A 8 -8.29 -0.63 7.53
N PHE A 9 -7.57 -1.70 7.85
CA PHE A 9 -7.84 -3.03 7.31
C PHE A 9 -9.21 -3.57 7.74
N ALA A 10 -9.54 -3.45 9.03
CA ALA A 10 -10.85 -3.88 9.54
C ALA A 10 -11.99 -3.09 8.88
N GLY A 11 -11.87 -1.77 8.75
CA GLY A 11 -12.85 -0.93 8.08
C GLY A 11 -13.04 -1.30 6.61
N PHE A 12 -11.94 -1.58 5.89
CA PHE A 12 -11.99 -2.05 4.51
C PHE A 12 -12.65 -3.45 4.40
N ALA A 13 -12.28 -4.38 5.28
CA ALA A 13 -12.86 -5.73 5.28
C ALA A 13 -14.38 -5.68 5.53
N THR A 14 -14.84 -4.90 6.51
CA THR A 14 -16.27 -4.69 6.76
C THR A 14 -16.96 -4.05 5.57
N PHE A 15 -16.35 -3.03 4.94
CA PHE A 15 -16.88 -2.41 3.73
C PHE A 15 -17.02 -3.44 2.59
N ALA A 16 -15.99 -4.24 2.33
CA ALA A 16 -15.98 -5.23 1.26
C ALA A 16 -17.05 -6.31 1.46
N VAL A 17 -17.17 -6.85 2.69
CA VAL A 17 -18.19 -7.86 3.03
C VAL A 17 -19.60 -7.29 2.86
N ASN A 18 -19.86 -6.10 3.38
CA ASN A 18 -21.19 -5.45 3.25
C ASN A 18 -21.56 -5.20 1.79
N ARG A 19 -20.58 -4.86 0.93
CA ARG A 19 -20.82 -4.63 -0.50
C ARG A 19 -21.02 -5.92 -1.28
N LEU A 20 -20.27 -6.97 -0.97
CA LEU A 20 -20.49 -8.30 -1.55
C LEU A 20 -21.88 -8.83 -1.22
N GLY A 21 -22.35 -8.64 0.02
CA GLY A 21 -23.71 -9.02 0.40
C GLY A 21 -24.80 -8.27 -0.37
N ALA A 22 -24.58 -6.99 -0.71
CA ALA A 22 -25.51 -6.23 -1.54
C ALA A 22 -25.53 -6.73 -3.00
N ILE A 23 -24.37 -7.09 -3.55
CA ILE A 23 -24.27 -7.68 -4.90
C ILE A 23 -24.96 -9.04 -4.93
N GLU A 24 -24.72 -9.88 -3.92
CA GLU A 24 -25.36 -11.18 -3.77
C GLU A 24 -26.88 -11.06 -3.69
N HIS A 25 -27.38 -10.10 -2.90
CA HIS A 25 -28.81 -9.81 -2.81
C HIS A 25 -29.43 -9.49 -4.19
N ASP A 26 -28.81 -8.59 -4.97
CA ASP A 26 -29.32 -8.22 -6.29
C ASP A 26 -29.24 -9.39 -7.29
N LEU A 27 -28.16 -10.17 -7.26
CA LEU A 27 -28.00 -11.36 -8.11
C LEU A 27 -29.02 -12.46 -7.77
N THR A 28 -29.25 -12.70 -6.48
CA THR A 28 -30.27 -13.64 -6.02
C THR A 28 -31.66 -13.14 -6.43
N PHE A 29 -31.97 -11.85 -6.25
CA PHE A 29 -33.24 -11.28 -6.72
C PHE A 29 -33.45 -11.46 -8.22
N ILE A 30 -32.42 -11.27 -9.05
CA ILE A 30 -32.50 -11.52 -10.49
C ILE A 30 -32.81 -12.99 -10.78
N ALA A 31 -32.10 -13.90 -10.11
CA ALA A 31 -32.21 -15.34 -10.35
C ALA A 31 -33.54 -15.93 -9.86
N THR A 32 -34.01 -15.51 -8.68
CA THR A 32 -35.17 -16.12 -8.03
C THR A 32 -36.46 -15.34 -8.25
N ASN A 33 -36.39 -14.08 -8.67
CA ASN A 33 -37.57 -13.23 -8.82
C ASN A 33 -37.69 -12.62 -10.21
N ALA A 34 -36.71 -11.81 -10.64
CA ALA A 34 -36.85 -11.01 -11.85
C ALA A 34 -36.89 -11.84 -13.14
N MET A 35 -35.98 -12.82 -13.30
CA MET A 35 -35.98 -13.71 -14.46
C MET A 35 -37.23 -14.60 -14.51
N PRO A 36 -37.62 -15.31 -13.42
CA PRO A 36 -38.87 -16.06 -13.39
C PRO A 36 -40.11 -15.20 -13.69
N SER A 37 -40.13 -13.93 -13.24
CA SER A 37 -41.23 -13.00 -13.54
C SER A 37 -41.34 -12.71 -15.02
N VAL A 38 -40.22 -12.40 -15.69
CA VAL A 38 -40.20 -12.19 -17.14
C VAL A 38 -40.64 -13.44 -17.90
N LEU A 39 -40.15 -14.62 -17.50
CA LEU A 39 -40.49 -15.88 -18.15
C LEU A 39 -41.98 -16.22 -18.00
N THR A 40 -42.52 -16.12 -16.79
CA THR A 40 -43.95 -16.40 -16.55
C THR A 40 -44.87 -15.45 -17.31
N VAL A 41 -44.54 -14.15 -17.41
CA VAL A 41 -45.30 -13.21 -18.24
C VAL A 41 -45.23 -13.60 -19.73
N LYS A 42 -44.07 -14.08 -20.20
CA LYS A 42 -43.92 -14.58 -21.56
C LYS A 42 -44.70 -15.86 -21.81
N ASP A 43 -44.75 -16.77 -20.85
CA ASP A 43 -45.57 -17.97 -20.94
C ASP A 43 -47.06 -17.60 -21.03
N ILE A 44 -47.54 -16.64 -20.23
CA ILE A 44 -48.90 -16.10 -20.35
C ILE A 44 -49.15 -15.52 -21.75
N GLU A 45 -48.22 -14.73 -22.30
CA GLU A 45 -48.33 -14.17 -23.65
C GLU A 45 -48.47 -15.26 -24.73
N VAL A 46 -47.69 -16.34 -24.60
CA VAL A 46 -47.75 -17.52 -25.48
C VAL A 46 -49.11 -18.21 -25.35
N GLN A 47 -49.60 -18.47 -24.13
CA GLN A 47 -50.89 -19.14 -23.92
C GLN A 47 -52.07 -18.28 -24.40
N VAL A 48 -52.04 -16.97 -24.19
CA VAL A 48 -53.04 -16.04 -24.76
C VAL A 48 -53.04 -16.12 -26.28
N THR A 49 -51.87 -16.19 -26.91
CA THR A 49 -51.77 -16.37 -28.36
C THR A 49 -52.31 -17.74 -28.80
N SER A 50 -52.05 -18.80 -28.03
CA SER A 50 -52.57 -20.14 -28.24
C SER A 50 -54.10 -20.16 -28.22
N ILE A 51 -54.74 -19.53 -27.23
CA ILE A 51 -56.20 -19.36 -27.13
C ILE A 51 -56.74 -18.69 -28.40
N ARG A 52 -56.13 -17.58 -28.82
CA ARG A 52 -56.55 -16.84 -30.03
C ARG A 52 -56.43 -17.68 -31.29
N ASN A 53 -55.39 -18.51 -31.40
CA ASN A 53 -55.20 -19.43 -32.51
C ASN A 53 -56.15 -20.62 -32.43
N GLY A 54 -56.53 -21.07 -31.23
CA GLY A 54 -57.48 -22.14 -30.99
C GLY A 54 -58.84 -21.86 -31.62
N TYR A 55 -59.40 -20.66 -31.44
CA TYR A 55 -60.67 -20.28 -32.07
C TYR A 55 -60.58 -20.29 -33.60
N ARG A 56 -59.48 -19.79 -34.18
CA ARG A 56 -59.26 -19.83 -35.64
C ARG A 56 -59.12 -21.26 -36.13
N SER A 57 -58.37 -22.09 -35.41
CA SER A 57 -58.23 -23.52 -35.69
C SER A 57 -59.59 -24.20 -35.70
N HIS A 58 -60.44 -23.97 -34.69
CA HIS A 58 -61.78 -24.53 -34.60
C HIS A 58 -62.63 -24.21 -35.85
N ILE A 59 -62.62 -22.95 -36.30
CA ILE A 59 -63.31 -22.51 -37.52
C ILE A 59 -62.79 -23.22 -38.77
N LEU A 60 -61.47 -23.47 -38.85
CA LEU A 60 -60.84 -24.09 -40.02
C LEU A 60 -61.01 -25.61 -40.10
N ARG A 61 -61.42 -26.26 -39.01
CA ARG A 61 -61.61 -27.72 -38.97
C ARG A 61 -62.96 -28.08 -39.57
N GLY A 62 -62.96 -28.99 -40.54
CA GLY A 62 -64.18 -29.51 -41.18
C GLY A 62 -64.80 -30.71 -40.48
N ASP A 63 -64.07 -31.33 -39.53
CA ASP A 63 -64.50 -32.52 -38.82
C ASP A 63 -64.75 -32.25 -37.32
N ALA A 64 -65.71 -32.98 -36.73
CA ALA A 64 -66.14 -32.81 -35.34
C ALA A 64 -65.03 -33.10 -34.33
N GLU A 65 -64.14 -34.06 -34.63
CA GLU A 65 -63.01 -34.41 -33.77
C GLU A 65 -62.00 -33.25 -33.70
N GLY A 66 -61.66 -32.66 -34.85
CA GLY A 66 -60.79 -31.51 -34.98
C GLY A 66 -61.33 -30.27 -34.26
N LYS A 67 -62.64 -30.00 -34.39
CA LYS A 67 -63.34 -28.94 -33.65
C LYS A 67 -63.25 -29.17 -32.14
N ALA A 68 -63.62 -30.37 -31.67
CA ALA A 68 -63.53 -30.72 -30.24
C ALA A 68 -62.10 -30.64 -29.69
N ASN A 69 -61.10 -31.04 -30.45
CA ASN A 69 -59.69 -30.94 -30.05
C ASN A 69 -59.22 -29.48 -29.98
N ALA A 70 -59.66 -28.61 -30.90
CA ALA A 70 -59.39 -27.18 -30.83
C ALA A 70 -60.04 -26.53 -29.60
N ALA A 71 -61.28 -26.90 -29.27
CA ALA A 71 -61.97 -26.44 -28.06
C ALA A 71 -61.22 -26.85 -26.77
N LYS A 72 -60.82 -28.14 -26.66
CA LYS A 72 -59.99 -28.61 -25.55
C LYS A 72 -58.67 -27.86 -25.43
N GLY A 73 -58.04 -27.54 -26.56
CA GLY A 73 -56.80 -26.76 -26.58
C GLY A 73 -56.96 -25.35 -26.02
N ILE A 74 -58.11 -24.71 -26.27
CA ILE A 74 -58.45 -23.40 -25.70
C ILE A 74 -58.58 -23.52 -24.17
N ASP A 75 -59.32 -24.51 -23.67
CA ASP A 75 -59.53 -24.71 -22.23
C ASP A 75 -58.22 -25.02 -21.50
N ALA A 76 -57.37 -25.86 -22.10
CA ALA A 76 -56.05 -26.17 -21.57
C ALA A 76 -55.15 -24.94 -21.51
N ALA A 77 -55.11 -24.12 -22.57
CA ALA A 77 -54.34 -22.89 -22.60
C ALA A 77 -54.85 -21.86 -21.57
N TRP A 78 -56.17 -21.76 -21.37
CA TRP A 78 -56.73 -20.90 -20.32
C TRP A 78 -56.35 -21.38 -18.91
N THR A 79 -56.38 -22.69 -18.68
CA THR A 79 -55.93 -23.28 -17.41
C THR A 79 -54.45 -22.92 -17.14
N ALA A 80 -53.60 -23.00 -18.17
CA ALA A 80 -52.20 -22.61 -18.07
C ALA A 80 -52.03 -21.10 -17.77
N VAL A 81 -52.82 -20.21 -18.39
CA VAL A 81 -52.81 -18.77 -18.07
C VAL A 81 -53.10 -18.54 -16.58
N VAL A 82 -54.11 -19.21 -16.02
CA VAL A 82 -54.46 -19.07 -14.60
C VAL A 82 -53.34 -19.59 -13.69
N GLU A 83 -52.73 -20.71 -14.05
CA GLU A 83 -51.59 -21.27 -13.31
C GLU A 83 -50.39 -20.31 -13.32
N ASP A 84 -50.01 -19.82 -14.49
CA ASP A 84 -48.86 -18.92 -14.66
C ASP A 84 -49.11 -17.54 -14.02
N ALA A 85 -50.35 -17.06 -14.02
CA ALA A 85 -50.76 -15.87 -13.27
C ALA A 85 -50.55 -16.05 -11.75
N ASN A 86 -50.89 -17.22 -11.22
CA ASN A 86 -50.65 -17.53 -9.80
C ASN A 86 -49.16 -17.69 -9.49
N LYS A 87 -48.38 -18.31 -10.39
CA LYS A 87 -46.91 -18.36 -10.27
C LYS A 87 -46.34 -16.95 -10.23
N PHE A 88 -46.75 -16.07 -11.15
CA PHE A 88 -46.30 -14.68 -11.17
C PHE A 88 -46.62 -13.95 -9.86
N ARG A 89 -47.82 -14.12 -9.30
CA ARG A 89 -48.19 -13.54 -7.99
C ARG A 89 -47.34 -14.05 -6.82
N SER A 90 -46.82 -15.27 -6.91
CA SER A 90 -45.90 -15.81 -5.88
C SER A 90 -44.50 -15.19 -5.94
N LEU A 91 -44.16 -14.47 -7.01
CA LEU A 91 -42.90 -13.76 -7.21
C LEU A 91 -42.97 -12.29 -6.73
N ASP A 92 -43.89 -11.99 -5.81
CA ASP A 92 -44.07 -10.68 -5.18
C ASP A 92 -44.10 -9.50 -6.18
N PRO A 93 -45.03 -9.50 -7.15
CA PRO A 93 -45.12 -8.45 -8.14
C PRO A 93 -45.53 -7.12 -7.50
N THR A 94 -45.13 -6.02 -8.11
CA THR A 94 -45.58 -4.70 -7.68
C THR A 94 -47.09 -4.54 -7.87
N ALA A 95 -47.71 -3.59 -7.14
CA ALA A 95 -49.13 -3.29 -7.28
C ALA A 95 -49.53 -2.90 -8.71
N GLN A 96 -48.61 -2.28 -9.47
CA GLN A 96 -48.83 -1.96 -10.88
C GLN A 96 -48.82 -3.22 -11.75
N GLU A 97 -47.88 -4.13 -11.53
CA GLU A 97 -47.78 -5.40 -12.25
C GLU A 97 -48.98 -6.31 -11.98
N ASP A 98 -49.42 -6.46 -10.72
CA ASP A 98 -50.63 -7.22 -10.38
C ASP A 98 -51.89 -6.59 -10.97
N GLY A 99 -51.97 -5.25 -11.00
CA GLY A 99 -53.04 -4.52 -11.66
C GLY A 99 -53.11 -4.80 -13.17
N LEU A 100 -51.97 -4.85 -13.85
CA LEU A 100 -51.88 -5.22 -15.27
C LEU A 100 -52.25 -6.68 -15.49
N LEU A 101 -51.76 -7.60 -14.66
CA LEU A 101 -52.10 -9.01 -14.74
C LEU A 101 -53.61 -9.24 -14.56
N LYS A 102 -54.23 -8.58 -13.59
CA LYS A 102 -55.67 -8.61 -13.39
C LYS A 102 -56.43 -8.09 -14.62
N SER A 103 -55.96 -7.00 -15.22
CA SER A 103 -56.53 -6.52 -16.48
C SER A 103 -56.44 -7.58 -17.58
N VAL A 104 -55.31 -8.29 -17.71
CA VAL A 104 -55.17 -9.39 -18.68
C VAL A 104 -56.20 -10.48 -18.42
N GLU A 105 -56.33 -10.95 -17.17
CA GLU A 105 -57.29 -11.98 -16.80
C GLU A 105 -58.73 -11.57 -17.11
N ASP A 106 -59.12 -10.34 -16.80
CA ASP A 106 -60.48 -9.84 -17.03
C ASP A 106 -60.78 -9.68 -18.53
N GLN A 107 -59.83 -9.17 -19.31
CA GLN A 107 -59.96 -9.11 -20.76
C GLN A 107 -60.04 -10.50 -21.39
N MET A 108 -59.25 -11.47 -20.91
CA MET A 108 -59.28 -12.84 -21.43
C MET A 108 -60.55 -13.60 -21.04
N LYS A 109 -61.12 -13.38 -19.85
CA LYS A 109 -62.45 -13.89 -19.49
C LYS A 109 -63.52 -13.34 -20.45
N SER A 110 -63.46 -12.05 -20.77
CA SER A 110 -64.35 -11.43 -21.76
C SER A 110 -64.15 -12.04 -23.16
N TYR A 111 -62.90 -12.22 -23.58
CA TYR A 111 -62.53 -12.86 -24.85
C TYR A 111 -63.10 -14.29 -24.96
N ILE A 112 -62.93 -15.11 -23.92
CA ILE A 112 -63.43 -16.50 -23.88
C ILE A 112 -64.96 -16.55 -23.87
N SER A 113 -65.61 -15.65 -23.13
CA SER A 113 -67.08 -15.55 -23.10
C SER A 113 -67.66 -15.25 -24.49
N LEU A 114 -67.07 -14.30 -25.23
CA LEU A 114 -67.42 -14.03 -26.63
C LEU A 114 -67.11 -15.23 -27.54
N GLY A 115 -65.99 -15.92 -27.26
CA GLY A 115 -65.57 -17.11 -27.98
C GLY A 115 -66.57 -18.26 -27.93
N ALA A 116 -67.37 -18.39 -26.87
CA ALA A 116 -68.43 -19.40 -26.82
C ALA A 116 -69.44 -19.25 -27.98
N ARG A 117 -69.75 -18.02 -28.40
CA ARG A 117 -70.59 -17.76 -29.59
C ARG A 117 -69.89 -18.17 -30.88
N VAL A 118 -68.56 -17.95 -30.96
CA VAL A 118 -67.75 -18.36 -32.12
C VAL A 118 -67.74 -19.88 -32.27
N LEU A 119 -67.54 -20.62 -31.17
CA LEU A 119 -67.58 -22.09 -31.20
C LEU A 119 -68.95 -22.59 -31.64
N ALA A 120 -70.04 -22.03 -31.10
CA ALA A 120 -71.40 -22.42 -31.48
C ALA A 120 -71.70 -22.17 -32.97
N LEU A 121 -71.32 -21.02 -33.52
CA LEU A 121 -71.48 -20.73 -34.95
C LEU A 121 -70.61 -21.63 -35.82
N SER A 122 -69.39 -21.92 -35.36
CA SER A 122 -68.49 -22.85 -36.04
C SER A 122 -69.05 -24.28 -36.06
N GLU A 123 -69.74 -24.75 -35.02
CA GLU A 123 -70.42 -26.06 -35.02
C GLU A 123 -71.61 -26.11 -36.00
N LEU A 124 -72.25 -24.96 -36.26
CA LEU A 124 -73.32 -24.82 -37.25
C LEU A 124 -72.81 -24.56 -38.68
N ASP A 125 -71.49 -24.63 -38.90
CA ASP A 125 -70.80 -24.28 -40.14
C ASP A 125 -71.07 -22.84 -40.65
N ASP A 126 -71.52 -21.94 -39.76
CA ASP A 126 -71.62 -20.51 -40.04
C ASP A 126 -70.26 -19.82 -39.85
N ILE A 127 -69.37 -20.08 -40.80
CA ILE A 127 -68.00 -19.55 -40.82
C ILE A 127 -67.98 -18.03 -40.96
N GLN A 128 -68.96 -17.43 -41.64
CA GLN A 128 -69.03 -15.98 -41.80
C GLN A 128 -69.40 -15.30 -40.48
N GLY A 129 -70.45 -15.78 -39.80
CA GLY A 129 -70.84 -15.27 -38.49
C GLY A 129 -69.74 -15.44 -37.44
N ALA A 130 -69.08 -16.61 -37.40
CA ALA A 130 -67.97 -16.87 -36.50
C ALA A 130 -66.80 -15.89 -36.70
N ASN A 131 -66.43 -15.61 -37.96
CA ASN A 131 -65.36 -14.66 -38.29
C ASN A 131 -65.75 -13.21 -38.02
N GLU A 132 -67.01 -12.83 -38.16
CA GLU A 132 -67.47 -11.47 -37.86
C GLU A 132 -67.27 -11.13 -36.38
N ILE A 133 -67.66 -12.05 -35.48
CA ILE A 133 -67.44 -11.90 -34.03
C ILE A 133 -65.94 -11.80 -33.71
N LEU A 134 -65.10 -12.63 -34.35
CA LEU A 134 -63.64 -12.57 -34.15
C LEU A 134 -63.04 -11.21 -34.52
N ARG A 135 -63.51 -10.61 -35.62
CA ARG A 135 -62.93 -9.37 -36.18
C ARG A 135 -63.46 -8.11 -35.51
N THR A 136 -64.68 -8.12 -34.99
CA THR A 136 -65.36 -6.90 -34.51
C THR A 136 -65.52 -6.86 -32.99
N GLU A 137 -65.86 -7.99 -32.37
CA GLU A 137 -66.15 -8.07 -30.93
C GLU A 137 -64.92 -8.55 -30.16
N MET A 138 -64.37 -9.71 -30.52
CA MET A 138 -63.25 -10.34 -29.79
C MET A 138 -61.91 -9.61 -29.96
N VAL A 139 -61.74 -8.83 -31.04
CA VAL A 139 -60.52 -8.04 -31.26
C VAL A 139 -60.25 -7.06 -30.12
N LYS A 140 -61.31 -6.47 -29.53
CA LYS A 140 -61.18 -5.43 -28.49
C LYS A 140 -60.54 -5.97 -27.19
N PRO A 141 -61.07 -7.03 -26.54
CA PRO A 141 -60.42 -7.58 -25.37
C PRO A 141 -59.05 -8.21 -25.71
N ALA A 142 -58.86 -8.76 -26.91
CA ALA A 142 -57.55 -9.28 -27.32
C ALA A 142 -56.48 -8.18 -27.39
N ASP A 143 -56.80 -7.04 -27.99
CA ASP A 143 -55.86 -5.92 -28.11
C ASP A 143 -55.58 -5.28 -26.75
N ALA A 144 -56.59 -5.17 -25.88
CA ALA A 144 -56.41 -4.71 -24.52
C ALA A 144 -55.53 -5.65 -23.68
N ALA A 145 -55.76 -6.97 -23.76
CA ALA A 145 -54.92 -7.98 -23.10
C ALA A 145 -53.48 -7.93 -23.62
N LYS A 146 -53.29 -7.82 -24.95
CA LYS A 146 -51.95 -7.70 -25.56
C LYS A 146 -51.24 -6.43 -25.08
N ALA A 147 -51.93 -5.30 -25.01
CA ALA A 147 -51.35 -4.05 -24.54
C ALA A 147 -50.92 -4.15 -23.07
N ALA A 148 -51.77 -4.71 -22.21
CA ALA A 148 -51.44 -4.93 -20.80
C ALA A 148 -50.26 -5.91 -20.62
N LEU A 149 -50.23 -7.01 -21.37
CA LEU A 149 -49.10 -7.95 -21.38
C LEU A 149 -47.80 -7.29 -21.86
N SER A 150 -47.86 -6.46 -22.90
CA SER A 150 -46.68 -5.76 -23.42
C SER A 150 -46.11 -4.80 -22.36
N GLN A 151 -46.97 -4.06 -21.66
CA GLN A 151 -46.56 -3.21 -20.54
C GLN A 151 -46.00 -4.02 -19.38
N LEU A 152 -46.61 -5.16 -19.06
CA LEU A 152 -46.15 -6.04 -17.99
C LEU A 152 -44.74 -6.59 -18.29
N VAL A 153 -44.52 -7.08 -19.51
CA VAL A 153 -43.18 -7.51 -19.97
C VAL A 153 -42.17 -6.37 -19.86
N GLU A 154 -42.54 -5.15 -20.29
CA GLU A 154 -41.64 -4.00 -20.25
C GLU A 154 -41.24 -3.66 -18.80
N ILE A 155 -42.19 -3.63 -17.87
CA ILE A 155 -41.93 -3.35 -16.45
C ILE A 155 -41.04 -4.42 -15.85
N SER A 156 -41.36 -5.71 -16.04
CA SER A 156 -40.57 -6.79 -15.46
C SER A 156 -39.15 -6.84 -16.05
N MET A 157 -38.99 -6.60 -17.36
CA MET A 157 -37.68 -6.48 -18.01
C MET A 157 -36.87 -5.29 -17.46
N LYS A 158 -37.52 -4.15 -17.25
CA LYS A 158 -36.86 -2.95 -16.71
C LYS A 158 -36.45 -3.15 -15.25
N GLY A 159 -37.26 -3.87 -14.46
CA GLY A 159 -36.91 -4.30 -13.11
C GLY A 159 -35.68 -5.20 -13.09
N ALA A 160 -35.64 -6.23 -13.96
CA ALA A 160 -34.50 -7.12 -14.10
C ALA A 160 -33.22 -6.39 -14.54
N ALA A 161 -33.32 -5.50 -15.54
CA ALA A 161 -32.20 -4.69 -16.00
C ALA A 161 -31.69 -3.72 -14.92
N GLY A 162 -32.61 -3.09 -14.17
CA GLY A 162 -32.26 -2.20 -13.06
C GLY A 162 -31.51 -2.92 -11.95
N ALA A 163 -31.95 -4.12 -11.57
CA ALA A 163 -31.25 -4.95 -10.59
C ALA A 163 -29.84 -5.34 -11.08
N HIS A 164 -29.71 -5.71 -12.36
CA HIS A 164 -28.39 -6.00 -12.96
C HIS A 164 -27.46 -4.78 -12.93
N ASP A 165 -27.97 -3.61 -13.31
CA ASP A 165 -27.17 -2.38 -13.34
C ASP A 165 -26.77 -1.91 -11.93
N ASN A 166 -27.62 -2.12 -10.93
CA ASN A 166 -27.30 -1.89 -9.53
C ASN A 166 -26.17 -2.81 -9.06
N ALA A 167 -26.28 -4.12 -9.32
CA ALA A 167 -25.25 -5.10 -8.99
C ALA A 167 -23.90 -4.76 -9.66
N LYS A 168 -23.93 -4.40 -10.95
CA LYS A 168 -22.75 -3.98 -11.71
C LYS A 168 -22.12 -2.70 -11.14
N THR A 169 -22.92 -1.70 -10.82
CA THR A 169 -22.45 -0.45 -10.22
C THR A 169 -21.84 -0.68 -8.84
N ALA A 170 -22.48 -1.52 -8.02
CA ALA A 170 -21.96 -1.92 -6.71
C ALA A 170 -20.62 -2.66 -6.83
N TYR A 171 -20.49 -3.56 -7.80
CA TYR A 171 -19.24 -4.26 -8.11
C TYR A 171 -18.12 -3.29 -8.51
N GLN A 172 -18.37 -2.39 -9.45
CA GLN A 172 -17.38 -1.40 -9.91
C GLN A 172 -16.92 -0.49 -8.77
N ARG A 173 -17.85 0.02 -7.95
CA ARG A 173 -17.51 0.85 -6.77
C ARG A 173 -16.65 0.08 -5.78
N THR A 174 -16.95 -1.21 -5.56
CA THR A 174 -16.16 -2.07 -4.67
C THR A 174 -14.73 -2.22 -5.17
N LEU A 175 -14.53 -2.44 -6.48
CA LEU A 175 -13.19 -2.48 -7.07
C LEU A 175 -12.46 -1.14 -6.91
N THR A 176 -13.11 -0.01 -7.20
CA THR A 176 -12.49 1.31 -7.06
C THR A 176 -12.01 1.55 -5.62
N VAL A 177 -12.86 1.31 -4.62
CA VAL A 177 -12.47 1.47 -3.21
C VAL A 177 -11.36 0.49 -2.81
N THR A 178 -11.40 -0.73 -3.33
CA THR A 178 -10.35 -1.74 -3.11
C THR A 178 -9.00 -1.28 -3.64
N TYR A 179 -8.95 -0.78 -4.88
CA TYR A 179 -7.70 -0.27 -5.45
C TYR A 179 -7.18 0.97 -4.71
N LEU A 180 -8.07 1.87 -4.26
CA LEU A 180 -7.68 3.01 -3.43
C LEU A 180 -7.11 2.57 -2.08
N ALA A 181 -7.72 1.57 -1.43
CA ALA A 181 -7.23 1.03 -0.17
C ALA A 181 -5.85 0.36 -0.33
N ILE A 182 -5.67 -0.45 -1.36
CA ILE A 182 -4.38 -1.08 -1.69
C ILE A 182 -3.32 0.00 -1.98
N GLY A 183 -3.66 1.01 -2.79
CA GLY A 183 -2.74 2.11 -3.11
C GLY A 183 -2.31 2.91 -1.88
N LEU A 184 -3.27 3.24 -1.00
CA LEU A 184 -2.97 3.94 0.25
C LEU A 184 -2.08 3.10 1.18
N LEU A 185 -2.36 1.80 1.32
CA LEU A 185 -1.53 0.89 2.10
C LEU A 185 -0.11 0.79 1.55
N ALA A 186 0.05 0.70 0.23
CA ALA A 186 1.35 0.70 -0.42
C ALA A 186 2.14 1.98 -0.08
N VAL A 187 1.51 3.16 -0.18
CA VAL A 187 2.15 4.43 0.17
C VAL A 187 2.57 4.49 1.64
N ILE A 188 1.71 4.03 2.57
CA ILE A 188 2.02 4.01 4.01
C ILE A 188 3.22 3.08 4.29
N ILE A 189 3.23 1.89 3.69
CA ILE A 189 4.33 0.93 3.86
C ILE A 189 5.62 1.49 3.27
N SER A 190 5.59 2.04 2.06
CA SER A 190 6.76 2.67 1.43
C SER A 190 7.30 3.84 2.27
N ALA A 191 6.42 4.69 2.81
CA ALA A 191 6.81 5.79 3.68
C ALA A 191 7.43 5.29 4.99
N ALA A 192 6.89 4.23 5.60
CA ALA A 192 7.44 3.63 6.81
C ALA A 192 8.81 3.00 6.57
N VAL A 193 8.98 2.27 5.47
CA VAL A 193 10.28 1.70 5.04
C VAL A 193 11.29 2.81 4.80
N TRP A 194 10.91 3.84 4.03
CA TRP A 194 11.76 5.00 3.77
C TRP A 194 12.18 5.70 5.07
N PHE A 195 11.23 5.93 5.99
CA PHE A 195 11.51 6.55 7.29
C PHE A 195 12.46 5.70 8.13
N THR A 196 12.28 4.37 8.14
CA THR A 196 13.15 3.45 8.90
C THR A 196 14.57 3.46 8.35
N ILE A 197 14.73 3.43 7.03
CA ILE A 197 16.04 3.47 6.38
C ILE A 197 16.73 4.82 6.64
N SER A 198 16.02 5.93 6.39
CA SER A 198 16.62 7.27 6.46
C SER A 198 16.85 7.76 7.89
N SER A 199 15.96 7.45 8.84
CA SER A 199 16.01 7.97 10.20
C SER A 199 16.75 7.08 11.18
N ILE A 200 16.83 5.76 10.92
CA ILE A 200 17.41 4.78 11.84
C ILE A 200 18.60 4.06 11.19
N ALA A 201 18.38 3.30 10.11
CA ALA A 201 19.41 2.42 9.56
C ALA A 201 20.64 3.18 9.05
N ASN A 202 20.44 4.25 8.26
CA ASN A 202 21.52 5.05 7.72
C ASN A 202 22.32 5.78 8.81
N PRO A 203 21.69 6.44 9.81
CA PRO A 203 22.43 7.04 10.92
C PRO A 203 23.23 6.04 11.75
N ILE A 204 22.66 4.86 12.04
CA ILE A 204 23.39 3.78 12.74
C ILE A 204 24.63 3.39 11.93
N HIS A 205 24.48 3.10 10.63
CA HIS A 205 25.60 2.73 9.77
C HIS A 205 26.69 3.80 9.76
N THR A 206 26.30 5.07 9.66
CA THR A 206 27.21 6.21 9.62
C THR A 206 27.98 6.40 10.93
N ILE A 207 27.34 6.17 12.08
CA ILE A 207 28.00 6.20 13.40
C ILE A 207 28.95 5.02 13.55
N THR A 208 28.55 3.82 13.12
CA THR A 208 29.41 2.64 13.07
C THR A 208 30.65 2.88 12.21
N ASP A 209 30.49 3.51 11.04
CA ASP A 209 31.61 3.86 10.16
C ASP A 209 32.56 4.87 10.81
N SER A 210 32.03 5.87 11.51
CA SER A 210 32.82 6.87 12.22
C SER A 210 33.64 6.23 13.34
N MET A 211 33.04 5.30 14.10
CA MET A 211 33.76 4.53 15.12
C MET A 211 34.86 3.65 14.51
N ASN A 212 34.59 3.00 13.37
CA ASN A 212 35.58 2.19 12.65
C ASN A 212 36.76 3.01 12.09
N LYS A 213 36.55 4.30 11.77
CA LYS A 213 37.62 5.22 11.37
C LYS A 213 38.46 5.63 12.57
N LEU A 214 37.82 5.99 13.69
CA LEU A 214 38.49 6.33 14.92
C LEU A 214 39.36 5.18 15.45
N ALA A 215 38.84 3.95 15.41
CA ALA A 215 39.59 2.74 15.77
C ALA A 215 40.82 2.50 14.87
N ARG A 216 40.84 3.03 13.65
CA ARG A 216 41.98 3.00 12.72
C ARG A 216 42.93 4.19 12.88
N GLY A 217 42.68 5.07 13.85
CA GLY A 217 43.51 6.22 14.17
C GLY A 217 43.11 7.51 13.46
N ASP A 218 41.98 7.57 12.74
CA ASP A 218 41.46 8.83 12.19
C ASP A 218 40.57 9.52 13.23
N ALA A 219 41.19 10.41 14.01
CA ALA A 219 40.51 11.25 15.00
C ALA A 219 40.18 12.66 14.46
N ASP A 220 40.57 12.97 13.22
CA ASP A 220 40.44 14.30 12.65
C ASP A 220 39.04 14.50 12.07
N THR A 221 38.41 13.43 11.57
CA THR A 221 37.02 13.43 11.08
C THR A 221 36.02 13.68 12.23
N ALA A 222 35.11 14.65 12.04
CA ALA A 222 34.05 14.95 13.00
C ALA A 222 32.97 13.85 13.05
N ILE A 223 32.37 13.63 14.22
CA ILE A 223 31.29 12.66 14.38
C ILE A 223 29.94 13.27 13.92
N PRO A 224 29.22 12.63 12.98
CA PRO A 224 27.96 13.15 12.47
C PRO A 224 26.82 13.02 13.50
N TYR A 225 25.71 13.72 13.24
CA TYR A 225 24.50 13.74 14.10
C TYR A 225 24.68 14.33 15.51
N ALA A 226 25.73 15.12 15.73
CA ALA A 226 25.88 15.91 16.95
C ALA A 226 24.65 16.82 17.17
N GLY A 227 24.08 16.78 18.37
CA GLY A 227 22.88 17.55 18.74
C GLY A 227 21.54 16.86 18.44
N ARG A 228 21.54 15.65 17.89
CA ARG A 228 20.34 14.81 17.82
C ARG A 228 19.89 14.41 19.24
N THR A 229 18.58 14.40 19.51
CA THR A 229 18.01 14.26 20.87
C THR A 229 17.40 12.89 21.16
N ASP A 230 17.78 11.87 20.39
CA ASP A 230 17.33 10.49 20.55
C ASP A 230 18.53 9.56 20.82
N GLU A 231 18.30 8.26 20.89
CA GLU A 231 19.31 7.25 21.21
C GLU A 231 20.50 7.27 20.23
N ILE A 232 20.25 7.66 18.97
CA ILE A 232 21.32 7.82 17.96
C ILE A 232 22.20 9.02 18.30
N GLY A 233 21.61 10.10 18.82
CA GLY A 233 22.34 11.25 19.35
C GLY A 233 23.20 10.92 20.57
N GLU A 234 22.68 10.10 21.49
CA GLU A 234 23.44 9.61 22.64
C GLU A 234 24.65 8.76 22.19
N MET A 235 24.47 7.89 21.19
CA MET A 235 25.57 7.15 20.58
C MET A 235 26.61 8.10 19.95
N ALA A 236 26.17 9.12 19.20
CA ALA A 236 27.08 10.10 18.59
C ALA A 236 27.89 10.87 19.65
N ALA A 237 27.25 11.31 20.74
CA ALA A 237 27.91 11.98 21.85
C ALA A 237 28.98 11.09 22.52
N ALA A 238 28.68 9.80 22.71
CA ALA A 238 29.65 8.85 23.25
C ALA A 238 30.87 8.70 22.33
N VAL A 239 30.66 8.56 21.01
CA VAL A 239 31.76 8.46 20.04
C VAL A 239 32.59 9.76 19.99
N GLU A 240 31.97 10.93 20.16
CA GLU A 240 32.68 12.21 20.22
C GLU A 240 33.61 12.31 21.46
N VAL A 241 33.22 11.75 22.60
CA VAL A 241 34.11 11.65 23.77
C VAL A 241 35.33 10.79 23.46
N PHE A 242 35.15 9.64 22.78
CA PHE A 242 36.28 8.81 22.35
C PHE A 242 37.19 9.54 21.36
N ARG A 243 36.61 10.29 20.42
CA ARG A 243 37.39 11.11 19.48
C ARG A 243 38.21 12.16 20.20
N THR A 244 37.60 12.90 21.11
CA THR A 244 38.27 13.95 21.90
C THR A 244 39.44 13.36 22.69
N ASN A 245 39.24 12.21 23.34
CA ASN A 245 40.30 11.51 24.06
C ASN A 245 41.43 11.04 23.12
N ALA A 246 41.12 10.59 21.90
CA ALA A 246 42.12 10.18 20.92
C ALA A 246 42.97 11.37 20.42
N VAL A 247 42.34 12.51 20.17
CA VAL A 247 43.05 13.76 19.80
C VAL A 247 43.96 14.22 20.94
N GLU A 248 43.45 14.22 22.18
CA GLU A 248 44.23 14.65 23.34
C GLU A 248 45.39 13.69 23.63
N ASN A 249 45.19 12.37 23.51
CA ASN A 249 46.29 11.41 23.62
C ASN A 249 47.37 11.64 22.56
N ARG A 250 46.98 11.89 21.30
CA ARG A 250 47.94 12.23 20.23
C ARG A 250 48.72 13.51 20.56
N ARG A 251 48.05 14.53 21.11
CA ARG A 251 48.68 15.78 21.55
C ARG A 251 49.70 15.53 22.67
N LEU A 252 49.32 14.74 23.67
CA LEU A 252 50.18 14.37 24.79
C LEU A 252 51.39 13.52 24.34
N GLU A 253 51.20 12.61 23.37
CA GLU A 253 52.29 11.83 22.77
C GLU A 253 53.28 12.73 22.03
N GLN A 254 52.79 13.70 21.24
CA GLN A 254 53.63 14.68 20.56
C GLN A 254 54.39 15.58 21.53
N GLU A 255 53.73 16.05 22.58
CA GLU A 255 54.36 16.86 23.63
C GLU A 255 55.43 16.07 24.39
N THR A 256 55.15 14.82 24.75
CA THR A 256 56.10 13.91 25.39
C THR A 256 57.30 13.63 24.48
N ALA A 257 57.08 13.41 23.19
CA ALA A 257 58.15 13.21 22.21
C ALA A 257 59.01 14.47 22.06
N HIS A 258 58.39 15.66 22.05
CA HIS A 258 59.10 16.93 21.99
C HIS A 258 59.96 17.16 23.24
N GLN A 259 59.40 16.98 24.44
CA GLN A 259 60.13 17.11 25.70
C GLN A 259 61.30 16.10 25.79
N ARG A 260 61.10 14.87 25.33
CA ARG A 260 62.19 13.87 25.22
C ARG A 260 63.29 14.36 24.28
N SER A 261 62.93 14.90 23.12
CA SER A 261 63.92 15.44 22.17
C SER A 261 64.72 16.61 22.75
N GLN A 262 64.05 17.54 23.45
CA GLN A 262 64.69 18.67 24.11
C GLN A 262 65.60 18.23 25.26
N THR A 263 65.16 17.25 26.06
CA THR A 263 65.95 16.70 27.16
C THR A 263 67.20 16.00 26.64
N GLU A 264 67.08 15.23 25.56
CA GLU A 264 68.21 14.55 24.92
C GLU A 264 69.19 15.56 24.30
N GLU A 265 68.68 16.62 23.66
CA GLU A 265 69.51 17.71 23.15
C GLU A 265 70.24 18.46 24.28
N GLN A 266 69.54 18.76 25.37
CA GLN A 266 70.14 19.41 26.54
C GLN A 266 71.22 18.52 27.17
N ARG A 267 70.95 17.22 27.32
CA ARG A 267 71.95 16.25 27.80
C ARG A 267 73.19 16.23 26.91
N ARG A 268 73.01 16.21 25.58
CA ARG A 268 74.13 16.30 24.63
C ARG A 268 74.93 17.58 24.80
N ARG A 269 74.26 18.74 24.95
CA ARG A 269 74.92 20.03 25.17
C ARG A 269 75.70 20.06 26.49
N THR A 270 75.10 19.59 27.59
CA THR A 270 75.78 19.53 28.89
C THR A 270 76.97 18.58 28.85
N ALA A 271 76.83 17.39 28.28
CA ALA A 271 77.93 16.44 28.13
C ALA A 271 79.09 17.00 27.30
N GLU A 272 78.78 17.75 26.23
CA GLU A 272 79.80 18.42 25.42
C GLU A 272 80.48 19.56 26.19
N GLN A 273 79.73 20.36 26.95
CA GLN A 273 80.29 21.40 27.82
C GLN A 273 81.20 20.79 28.90
N GLU A 274 80.79 19.70 29.54
CA GLU A 274 81.61 18.99 30.52
C GLU A 274 82.87 18.40 29.88
N ARG A 275 82.78 17.85 28.67
CA ARG A 275 83.94 17.36 27.91
C ARG A 275 84.94 18.47 27.63
N VAL A 276 84.47 19.60 27.09
CA VAL A 276 85.30 20.79 26.81
C VAL A 276 85.95 21.32 28.10
N ARG A 277 85.18 21.36 29.20
CA ARG A 277 85.68 21.80 30.51
C ARG A 277 86.73 20.85 31.09
N ALA A 278 86.51 19.54 31.00
CA ALA A 278 87.47 18.54 31.44
C ALA A 278 88.77 18.61 30.63
N GLU A 279 88.69 18.83 29.31
CA GLU A 279 89.84 19.07 28.44
C GLU A 279 90.60 20.35 28.86
N ALA A 280 89.89 21.45 29.14
CA ALA A 280 90.47 22.69 29.63
C ALA A 280 91.16 22.54 31.00
N MET A 281 90.52 21.83 31.94
CA MET A 281 91.09 21.54 33.26
C MET A 281 92.32 20.63 33.18
N ALA A 282 92.28 19.60 32.33
CA ALA A 282 93.43 18.73 32.07
C ALA A 282 94.60 19.53 31.48
N LYS A 283 94.34 20.48 30.58
CA LYS A 283 95.34 21.38 30.02
C LYS A 283 95.94 22.31 31.07
N ALA A 284 95.12 22.92 31.92
CA ALA A 284 95.58 23.81 33.00
C ALA A 284 96.41 23.05 34.06
N THR A 285 95.95 21.87 34.48
CA THR A 285 96.69 21.02 35.44
C THR A 285 97.99 20.48 34.87
N ALA A 286 98.02 20.06 33.60
CA ALA A 286 99.24 19.65 32.91
C ALA A 286 100.23 20.82 32.76
N GLY A 287 99.72 22.01 32.41
CA GLY A 287 100.51 23.25 32.34
C GLY A 287 101.13 23.59 33.69
N LEU A 288 100.35 23.63 34.77
CA LEU A 288 100.82 23.88 36.13
C LEU A 288 101.80 22.82 36.62
N ALA A 289 101.55 21.53 36.37
CA ALA A 289 102.47 20.45 36.74
C ALA A 289 103.81 20.59 35.99
N GLY A 290 103.76 20.94 34.70
CA GLY A 290 104.93 21.28 33.91
C GLY A 290 105.71 22.47 34.50
N GLY A 291 104.99 23.53 34.88
CA GLY A 291 105.57 24.71 35.53
C GLY A 291 106.21 24.40 36.89
N LEU A 292 105.49 23.71 37.78
CA LEU A 292 105.98 23.33 39.10
C LEU A 292 107.22 22.43 39.03
N LYS A 293 107.30 21.54 38.02
CA LYS A 293 108.49 20.72 37.78
C LYS A 293 109.72 21.57 37.44
N GLN A 294 109.55 22.62 36.62
CA GLN A 294 110.63 23.56 36.30
C GLN A 294 111.11 24.33 37.55
N LEU A 295 110.17 24.78 38.39
CA LEU A 295 110.46 25.41 39.69
C LEU A 295 111.23 24.46 40.61
N SER A 296 110.78 23.20 40.75
CA SER A 296 111.46 22.19 41.56
C SER A 296 112.86 21.84 41.04
N SER A 297 113.13 22.02 39.75
CA SER A 297 114.48 21.84 39.17
C SER A 297 115.36 23.09 39.26
N GLY A 298 114.91 24.15 39.95
CA GLY A 298 115.70 25.36 40.23
C GLY A 298 115.57 26.48 39.20
N ASN A 299 114.62 26.40 38.26
CA ASN A 299 114.39 27.45 37.27
C ASN A 299 113.28 28.41 37.72
N LEU A 300 113.67 29.46 38.44
CA LEU A 300 112.76 30.50 38.97
C LEU A 300 112.39 31.58 37.94
N THR A 301 112.87 31.47 36.70
CA THR A 301 112.54 32.42 35.61
C THR A 301 111.50 31.87 34.63
N PHE A 302 111.04 30.64 34.83
CA PHE A 302 110.09 29.98 33.94
C PHE A 302 108.68 30.54 34.11
N GLN A 303 108.07 30.96 32.99
CA GLN A 303 106.69 31.43 32.97
C GLN A 303 105.84 30.57 32.03
N LEU A 304 104.60 30.30 32.44
CA LEU A 304 103.58 29.68 31.61
C LEU A 304 103.07 30.70 30.57
N SER A 305 103.47 30.50 29.31
CA SER A 305 103.17 31.40 28.18
C SER A 305 101.86 31.05 27.46
N GLU A 306 101.42 29.80 27.51
CA GLU A 306 100.17 29.37 26.89
C GLU A 306 98.98 29.76 27.78
N ALA A 307 98.02 30.49 27.22
CA ALA A 307 96.81 30.90 27.94
C ALA A 307 95.96 29.67 28.32
N PHE A 308 95.42 29.68 29.53
CA PHE A 308 94.43 28.72 29.97
C PHE A 308 93.02 29.20 29.56
N ALA A 309 92.02 28.34 29.71
CA ALA A 309 90.63 28.77 29.56
C ALA A 309 90.31 29.84 30.63
N ASP A 310 89.40 30.77 30.32
CA ASP A 310 89.11 31.95 31.14
C ASP A 310 88.93 31.65 32.64
N GLU A 311 88.29 30.52 32.98
CA GLU A 311 88.03 30.10 34.37
C GLU A 311 89.27 29.58 35.13
N PHE A 312 90.34 29.19 34.43
CA PHE A 312 91.60 28.72 35.00
C PHE A 312 92.75 29.71 34.82
N GLU A 313 92.51 30.86 34.17
CA GLU A 313 93.54 31.84 33.82
C GLU A 313 94.20 32.48 35.05
N SER A 314 93.46 32.61 36.16
CA SER A 314 94.02 33.04 37.45
C SER A 314 95.14 32.12 37.94
N LEU A 315 95.03 30.82 37.74
CA LEU A 315 96.06 29.86 38.17
C LEU A 315 97.38 30.06 37.42
N ARG A 316 97.31 30.42 36.13
CA ARG A 316 98.48 30.76 35.32
C ARG A 316 99.12 32.06 35.80
N ALA A 317 98.29 33.08 36.08
CA ALA A 317 98.74 34.37 36.55
C ALA A 317 99.44 34.26 37.92
N ASP A 318 98.85 33.52 38.86
CA ASP A 318 99.41 33.28 40.19
C ASP A 318 100.75 32.54 40.11
N PHE A 319 100.86 31.50 39.26
CA PHE A 319 102.13 30.79 39.04
C PHE A 319 103.23 31.70 38.48
N ASN A 320 102.89 32.60 37.55
CA ASN A 320 103.87 33.50 36.93
C ASN A 320 104.32 34.66 37.85
N GLN A 321 103.64 34.88 38.97
CA GLN A 321 103.96 35.91 39.97
C GLN A 321 104.68 35.36 41.21
N ALA A 322 104.71 34.03 41.39
CA ALA A 322 105.40 33.33 42.48
C ALA A 322 106.89 33.13 42.19
#